data_AF-A0A438FXV2-F1
#
_entry.id   AF-A0A438FXV2-F1
#
_cell.length_a   1.000
_cell.length_b   1.000
_cell.length_c   1.000
_cell.angle_alpha   90.00
_cell.angle_beta   90.00
_cell.angle_gamma   90.00
#
_symmetry.space_group_name_H-M   'P 1'
#
loop_
_entity.id
_entity.type
_entity.pdbx_description
1 polymer ?
#
loop_
_entity_poly.entity_id
_entity_poly.type
_entity_poly.pdbx_seq_one_letter_code
_entity_poly.pdbx_strand_id
1 'polypeptide(L)'
;MADTNSADQQEAQLFFHLISKDDKKVTQLCSSHREGPLQRISVYNDTVLHMASRFKRSKLVRDLLEMLPKECNHELAATKNNAGSNILHEVAASDTMKDVAEGMLKRSRVANCA
;
A
#
# COMPACT_ATOMS: atom_id res chain seq x y z
N MET A 1 18.96 8.60 20.79
CA MET A 1 19.17 7.27 20.17
C MET A 1 17.78 6.75 19.88
N ALA A 2 17.39 6.67 18.60
CA ALA A 2 16.04 6.29 18.20
C ALA A 2 15.88 4.76 18.30
N ASP A 3 14.71 4.32 18.75
CA ASP A 3 14.35 2.91 18.95
C ASP A 3 14.24 2.16 17.60
N THR A 4 15.37 1.85 16.98
CA THR A 4 15.44 1.10 15.71
C THR A 4 14.82 -0.29 15.83
N ASN A 5 14.80 -0.88 17.03
CA ASN A 5 14.25 -2.21 17.27
C ASN A 5 12.71 -2.27 17.12
N SER A 6 11.99 -1.17 17.32
CA SER A 6 10.52 -1.17 17.25
C SER A 6 9.98 -1.04 15.83
N ALA A 7 10.68 -0.29 14.97
CA ALA A 7 10.28 -0.11 13.57
C ALA A 7 10.49 -1.40 12.78
N ASP A 8 11.67 -2.01 12.92
CA ASP A 8 12.02 -3.29 12.29
C ASP A 8 11.04 -4.41 12.70
N GLN A 9 10.63 -4.44 13.98
CA GLN A 9 9.63 -5.38 14.48
C GLN A 9 8.25 -5.16 13.87
N GLN A 10 7.84 -3.92 13.62
CA GLN A 10 6.54 -3.61 13.06
C GLN A 10 6.49 -3.91 11.55
N GLU A 11 7.57 -3.64 10.82
CA GLU A 11 7.72 -4.05 9.42
C GLU A 11 7.64 -5.57 9.28
N ALA A 12 8.36 -6.31 10.13
CA ALA A 12 8.32 -7.77 10.17
C ALA A 12 6.91 -8.30 10.48
N GLN A 13 6.18 -7.67 11.41
CA GLN A 13 4.79 -8.04 11.71
C GLN A 13 3.85 -7.80 10.53
N LEU A 14 3.93 -6.64 9.87
CA LEU A 14 3.13 -6.34 8.68
C LEU A 14 3.40 -7.35 7.57
N PHE A 15 4.67 -7.65 7.32
CA PHE A 15 5.08 -8.64 6.33
C PHE A 15 4.55 -10.05 6.68
N PHE A 16 4.65 -10.45 7.94
CA PHE A 16 4.11 -11.72 8.44
C PHE A 16 2.59 -11.82 8.21
N HIS A 17 1.81 -10.80 8.59
CA HIS A 17 0.35 -10.83 8.41
C HIS A 17 -0.08 -10.79 6.94
N LEU A 18 0.70 -10.15 6.07
CA LEU A 18 0.49 -10.22 4.62
C LEU A 18 0.67 -11.65 4.09
N ILE A 19 1.72 -12.36 4.52
CA ILE A 19 1.98 -13.77 4.13
C ILE A 19 0.90 -14.70 4.71
N SER A 20 0.56 -14.55 5.98
CA SER A 20 -0.46 -15.36 6.68
C SER A 20 -1.90 -15.03 6.25
N LYS A 21 -2.08 -14.07 5.34
CA LYS A 21 -3.37 -13.62 4.82
C LYS A 21 -4.31 -13.03 5.89
N ASP A 22 -3.77 -12.40 6.93
CA ASP A 22 -4.57 -11.73 7.96
C ASP A 22 -4.86 -10.26 7.61
N ASP A 23 -5.87 -10.03 6.76
CA ASP A 23 -6.28 -8.69 6.30
C ASP A 23 -6.66 -7.74 7.43
N LYS A 24 -7.31 -8.28 8.47
CA LYS A 24 -7.78 -7.48 9.61
C LYS A 24 -6.59 -6.93 10.38
N LYS A 25 -5.56 -7.75 10.57
CA LYS A 25 -4.37 -7.30 11.29
C LYS A 25 -3.52 -6.34 10.48
N VAL A 26 -3.42 -6.54 9.16
CA VAL A 26 -2.74 -5.60 8.26
C VAL A 26 -3.40 -4.21 8.31
N THR A 27 -4.72 -4.14 8.15
CA THR A 27 -5.46 -2.86 8.22
C THR A 27 -5.34 -2.20 9.59
N GLN A 28 -5.43 -2.97 10.68
CA GLN A 28 -5.22 -2.44 12.04
C GLN A 28 -3.84 -1.81 12.21
N LEU A 29 -2.78 -2.51 11.79
CA LEU A 29 -1.39 -2.02 11.91
C LEU A 29 -1.16 -0.77 11.05
N CYS A 30 -1.76 -0.72 9.85
CA CYS A 30 -1.71 0.47 9.00
C CYS A 30 -2.40 1.67 9.67
N SER A 31 -3.56 1.48 10.32
CA SER A 31 -4.29 2.58 10.97
C SER A 31 -3.53 3.21 12.12
N SER A 32 -2.64 2.46 12.77
CA SER A 32 -1.79 2.95 13.87
C SER A 32 -0.51 3.66 13.41
N HIS A 33 -0.14 3.55 12.14
CA HIS A 33 1.12 4.08 11.62
C HIS A 33 0.91 5.38 10.85
N ARG A 34 1.83 6.35 11.00
CA ARG A 34 1.72 7.67 10.37
C ARG A 34 1.65 7.61 8.83
N GLU A 35 2.46 6.75 8.23
CA GLU A 35 2.48 6.52 6.77
C GLU A 35 1.37 5.55 6.32
N GLY A 36 0.71 4.89 7.28
CA GLY A 36 -0.34 3.91 7.06
C GLY A 36 -0.03 2.92 5.92
N PRO A 37 -0.93 2.79 4.91
CA PRO A 37 -0.73 1.88 3.78
C PRO A 37 0.50 2.18 2.88
N LEU A 38 1.10 3.36 3.00
CA LEU A 38 2.31 3.75 2.27
C LEU A 38 3.60 3.46 3.04
N GLN A 39 3.50 2.91 4.26
CA GLN A 39 4.65 2.44 5.02
C GLN A 39 5.46 1.42 4.21
N ARG A 40 6.79 1.62 4.13
CA ARG A 40 7.74 0.69 3.52
C ARG A 40 8.03 -0.46 4.47
N ILE A 41 7.98 -1.69 3.95
CA ILE A 41 8.04 -2.91 4.77
C ILE A 41 8.92 -4.01 4.16
N SER A 42 9.64 -3.71 3.08
CA SER A 42 10.49 -4.69 2.40
C SER A 42 11.85 -4.10 2.07
N VAL A 43 12.84 -4.98 1.87
CA VAL A 43 14.19 -4.61 1.41
C VAL A 43 14.20 -3.90 0.06
N TYR A 44 13.13 -4.03 -0.73
CA TYR A 44 12.94 -3.34 -2.01
C TYR A 44 12.21 -2.01 -1.85
N ASN A 45 12.00 -1.52 -0.62
CA ASN A 45 11.14 -0.38 -0.32
C ASN A 45 9.71 -0.55 -0.87
N ASP A 46 9.21 -1.79 -0.94
CA ASP A 46 7.80 -2.00 -1.21
C ASP A 46 6.98 -1.50 -0.03
N THR A 47 5.93 -0.76 -0.34
CA THR A 47 4.95 -0.38 0.67
C THR A 47 3.99 -1.52 0.97
N VAL A 48 3.20 -1.39 2.04
CA VAL A 48 2.10 -2.34 2.32
C VAL A 48 1.17 -2.50 1.10
N LEU A 49 0.85 -1.39 0.42
CA LEU A 49 0.03 -1.41 -0.81
C LEU A 49 0.69 -2.15 -1.99
N HIS A 50 2.01 -2.01 -2.18
CA HIS A 50 2.72 -2.79 -3.20
C HIS A 50 2.59 -4.28 -2.93
N MET A 51 2.87 -4.70 -1.69
CA MET A 51 2.82 -6.11 -1.30
C MET A 51 1.40 -6.70 -1.37
N ALA A 52 0.39 -5.96 -0.91
CA ALA A 52 -1.00 -6.38 -1.01
C ALA A 52 -1.45 -6.55 -2.48
N SER A 53 -1.00 -5.64 -3.35
CA SER A 53 -1.27 -5.70 -4.80
C SER A 53 -0.58 -6.89 -5.46
N ARG A 54 0.70 -7.11 -5.14
CA ARG A 54 1.50 -8.25 -5.63
C ARG A 54 0.92 -9.60 -5.20
N PHE A 55 0.39 -9.68 -3.99
CA PHE A 55 -0.35 -10.85 -3.49
C PHE A 55 -1.78 -10.95 -4.01
N LYS A 56 -2.19 -10.07 -4.92
CA LYS A 56 -3.49 -10.09 -5.63
C LYS A 56 -4.68 -10.02 -4.66
N ARG A 57 -4.51 -9.29 -3.55
CA ARG A 57 -5.52 -9.20 -2.48
C ARG A 57 -6.49 -8.05 -2.75
N SER A 58 -7.31 -8.16 -3.79
CA SER A 58 -8.12 -7.04 -4.31
C SER A 58 -8.97 -6.34 -3.24
N LYS A 59 -9.55 -7.11 -2.30
CA LYS A 59 -10.32 -6.54 -1.18
C LYS A 59 -9.44 -5.71 -0.24
N LEU A 60 -8.33 -6.29 0.24
CA LEU A 60 -7.38 -5.58 1.10
C LEU A 60 -6.87 -4.31 0.43
N VAL A 61 -6.52 -4.36 -0.86
CA VAL A 61 -6.02 -3.18 -1.56
C VAL A 61 -7.08 -2.07 -1.59
N ARG A 62 -8.36 -2.40 -1.75
CA ARG A 62 -9.44 -1.39 -1.65
C ARG A 62 -9.54 -0.81 -0.25
N ASP A 63 -9.57 -1.66 0.77
CA ASP A 63 -9.65 -1.24 2.18
C ASP A 63 -8.46 -0.30 2.52
N LEU A 64 -7.25 -0.65 2.08
CA LEU A 64 -6.05 0.17 2.25
C LEU A 64 -6.10 1.49 1.45
N LEU A 65 -6.64 1.50 0.23
CA LEU A 65 -6.81 2.74 -0.54
C LEU A 65 -7.83 3.68 0.11
N GLU A 66 -8.89 3.14 0.72
CA GLU A 66 -9.91 3.93 1.44
C GLU A 66 -9.36 4.60 2.69
N MET A 67 -8.34 4.01 3.33
CA MET A 67 -7.62 4.62 4.46
C MET A 67 -6.79 5.85 4.05
N LEU A 68 -6.43 5.98 2.77
CA LEU A 68 -5.64 7.11 2.27
C LEU A 68 -6.57 8.30 1.92
N PRO A 69 -6.33 9.48 2.53
CA PRO A 69 -6.98 10.73 2.14
C PRO A 69 -6.76 11.01 0.65
N LYS A 70 -7.71 11.70 0.01
CA LYS A 70 -7.61 12.02 -1.43
C LYS A 70 -6.44 12.97 -1.71
N GLU A 71 -6.06 13.77 -0.73
CA GLU A 71 -4.92 14.69 -0.75
C GLU A 71 -3.60 13.94 -0.92
N CYS A 72 -3.53 12.68 -0.47
CA CYS A 72 -2.37 11.80 -0.64
C CYS A 72 -2.31 11.14 -2.03
N ASN A 73 -3.23 11.44 -2.96
CA ASN A 73 -3.22 10.83 -4.30
C ASN A 73 -1.92 11.12 -5.09
N HIS A 74 -1.33 12.32 -4.92
CA HIS A 74 -0.05 12.65 -5.54
C HIS A 74 1.07 11.76 -4.99
N GLU A 75 1.12 11.59 -3.66
CA GLU A 75 2.10 10.72 -3.01
C GLU A 75 1.90 9.25 -3.42
N LEU A 76 0.65 8.77 -3.46
CA LEU A 76 0.32 7.43 -3.94
C LEU A 76 0.83 7.19 -5.37
N ALA A 77 0.66 8.16 -6.27
CA ALA A 77 1.10 8.07 -7.66
C ALA A 77 2.63 8.17 -7.82
N ALA A 78 3.27 9.01 -7.00
CA ALA A 78 4.71 9.25 -7.02
C ALA A 78 5.51 8.16 -6.31
N THR A 79 4.90 7.42 -5.37
CA THR A 79 5.57 6.40 -4.58
C THR A 79 6.00 5.23 -5.47
N LYS A 80 7.31 5.02 -5.53
CA LYS A 80 7.95 3.92 -6.26
C LYS A 80 8.79 3.08 -5.31
N ASN A 81 8.87 1.78 -5.58
CA ASN A 81 9.84 0.89 -4.95
C ASN A 81 11.24 1.02 -5.60
N ASN A 82 12.21 0.27 -5.12
CA ASN A 82 13.59 0.29 -5.63
C ASN A 82 13.71 -0.19 -7.09
N ALA A 83 12.71 -0.92 -7.60
CA ALA A 83 12.63 -1.31 -9.01
C ALA A 83 11.99 -0.22 -9.91
N GLY A 84 11.55 0.90 -9.33
CA GLY A 84 10.86 1.98 -10.03
C GLY A 84 9.37 1.72 -10.27
N SER A 85 8.83 0.59 -9.83
CA SER A 85 7.41 0.25 -9.91
C SER A 85 6.62 1.07 -8.90
N ASN A 86 5.50 1.64 -9.32
CA ASN A 86 4.50 2.20 -8.42
C ASN A 86 3.36 1.20 -8.18
N ILE A 87 2.41 1.55 -7.31
CA ILE A 87 1.28 0.69 -6.96
C ILE A 87 0.44 0.35 -8.21
N LEU A 88 0.28 1.28 -9.16
CA LEU A 88 -0.47 1.04 -10.38
C LEU A 88 0.21 -0.02 -11.28
N HIS A 89 1.55 -0.08 -11.33
CA HIS A 89 2.26 -1.16 -12.05
C HIS A 89 1.93 -2.53 -11.47
N GLU A 90 1.95 -2.67 -10.14
CA GLU A 90 1.66 -3.94 -9.45
C GLU A 90 0.20 -4.38 -9.68
N VAL A 91 -0.75 -3.44 -9.61
CA VAL A 91 -2.17 -3.72 -9.84
C VAL A 91 -2.45 -4.05 -11.32
N ALA A 92 -1.80 -3.37 -12.26
CA ALA A 92 -1.97 -3.62 -13.69
C ALA A 92 -1.37 -4.96 -14.15
N ALA A 93 -0.48 -5.57 -13.36
CA ALA A 93 0.12 -6.87 -13.67
C ALA A 93 -0.84 -8.07 -13.43
N SER A 94 -2.07 -7.85 -12.98
CA SER A 94 -3.03 -8.93 -12.67
C SER A 94 -4.45 -8.62 -13.12
N ASP A 95 -5.06 -9.50 -13.92
CA ASP A 95 -6.44 -9.35 -14.38
C ASP A 95 -7.46 -9.28 -13.23
N THR A 96 -7.18 -9.97 -12.12
CA THR A 96 -8.02 -9.98 -10.90
C THR A 96 -8.06 -8.64 -10.16
N MET A 97 -7.23 -7.70 -10.59
CA MET A 97 -7.07 -6.38 -9.98
C MET A 97 -7.62 -5.25 -10.85
N LYS A 98 -8.28 -5.58 -11.98
CA LYS A 98 -8.83 -4.60 -12.93
C LYS A 98 -9.71 -3.54 -12.27
N ASP A 99 -10.64 -3.95 -11.41
CA ASP A 99 -11.55 -3.02 -10.71
C ASP A 99 -10.79 -2.05 -9.78
N VAL A 100 -9.70 -2.54 -9.18
CA VAL A 100 -8.83 -1.73 -8.32
C VAL A 100 -8.05 -0.73 -9.16
N ALA A 101 -7.50 -1.14 -10.31
CA ALA A 101 -6.81 -0.24 -11.23
C ALA A 101 -7.74 0.88 -11.71
N GLU A 102 -8.98 0.53 -12.08
CA GLU A 102 -9.98 1.51 -12.49
C GLU A 102 -10.31 2.48 -11.35
N GLY A 103 -10.45 1.98 -10.12
CA GLY A 103 -10.65 2.81 -8.93
C GLY A 103 -9.51 3.80 -8.67
N MET A 104 -8.26 3.33 -8.82
CA MET A 104 -7.07 4.19 -8.69
C MET A 104 -7.01 5.28 -9.77
N LEU A 105 -7.32 4.93 -11.02
CA LEU A 105 -7.37 5.89 -12.13
C LEU A 105 -8.50 6.91 -11.95
N LYS A 106 -9.65 6.51 -11.39
CA LYS A 106 -10.72 7.46 -11.05
C LYS A 106 -10.27 8.40 -9.94
N ARG A 107 -9.56 7.91 -8.91
CA ARG A 107 -9.02 8.73 -7.82
C ARG A 107 -8.07 9.82 -8.32
N SER A 108 -7.15 9.50 -9.25
CA SER A 108 -6.18 10.47 -9.76
C SER A 108 -6.83 11.64 -10.54
N ARG A 109 -7.95 11.37 -11.23
CA ARG A 109 -8.69 12.40 -11.99
C ARG A 109 -9.41 13.42 -11.10
N VAL A 110 -9.72 13.05 -9.87
CA VAL A 110 -10.41 13.93 -8.89
C VAL A 110 -9.42 14.89 -8.21
N ALA A 111 -8.11 14.68 -8.37
CA ALA A 111 -7.07 15.53 -7.79
C ALA A 111 -6.64 16.73 -8.67
N ASN A 112 -7.24 16.92 -9.85
CA ASN A 112 -7.06 18.15 -10.63
C ASN A 112 -8.01 19.24 -10.10
N CYS A 113 -7.59 19.92 -9.03
CA CYS A 113 -8.00 21.31 -8.84
C CYS A 113 -7.10 22.20 -9.70
N ALA A 114 -7.75 23.20 -10.30
CA ALA A 114 -7.21 24.18 -11.25
C ALA A 114 -5.95 24.92 -10.79
#